data_AF-A0A972ZP71-F1
#
_entry.id   AF-A0A972ZP71-F1
#
_cell.length_a   1.000
_cell.length_b   1.000
_cell.length_c   1.000
_cell.angle_alpha   90.00
_cell.angle_beta   90.00
_cell.angle_gamma   90.00
#
_symmetry.space_group_name_H-M   'P 1'
#
loop_
_entity.id
_entity.type
_entity.pdbx_description
1 polymer ?
#
loop_
_entity_poly.entity_id
_entity_poly.type
_entity_poly.pdbx_seq_one_letter_code
_entity_poly.pdbx_strand_id
1 'polypeptide(L)'
;MIGSHTIISKDKFKISGNDYNFLKHEKWFQVSNEYQDNHILLIRSYYEGYPFENWDKDDYFILLEGMIYNFTEEKIENSLKEIGYLFCNNGDYYNKITEFVENADGDFVIQIYDKQNKKYILFNDYL
;
A
#
# COMPACT_ATOMS: atom_id res chain seq x y z
N MET A 1 -0.69 -16.55 5.16
CA MET A 1 -1.60 -15.41 5.20
C MET A 1 -1.52 -14.71 3.86
N ILE A 2 -2.66 -14.38 3.26
CA ILE A 2 -2.67 -13.48 2.10
C ILE A 2 -2.43 -12.08 2.65
N GLY A 3 -1.62 -11.32 1.92
CA GLY A 3 -1.56 -9.89 2.11
C GLY A 3 -0.17 -9.32 2.00
N SER A 4 -0.11 -8.04 2.28
CA SER A 4 1.11 -7.25 2.30
C SER A 4 1.87 -7.41 3.61
N HIS A 5 3.19 -7.40 3.48
CA HIS A 5 4.16 -7.44 4.57
C HIS A 5 5.07 -6.23 4.43
N THR A 6 5.00 -5.33 5.40
CA THR A 6 5.71 -4.05 5.36
C THR A 6 6.77 -4.01 6.45
N ILE A 7 8.02 -3.82 6.05
CA ILE A 7 9.15 -3.57 6.95
C ILE A 7 9.51 -2.11 6.84
N ILE A 8 9.46 -1.39 7.96
CA ILE A 8 9.83 0.03 8.03
C ILE A 8 10.97 0.16 9.03
N SER A 9 12.01 0.90 8.65
CA SER A 9 13.16 1.13 9.51
C SER A 9 13.56 2.59 9.55
N LYS A 10 13.86 3.06 10.76
CA LYS A 10 14.47 4.36 10.99
C LYS A 10 15.88 4.39 10.40
N ASP A 11 16.64 3.32 10.58
CA ASP A 11 17.99 3.19 10.07
C ASP A 11 17.99 2.56 8.67
N LYS A 12 18.99 2.90 7.86
CA LYS A 12 19.14 2.30 6.53
C LYS A 12 19.40 0.80 6.68
N PHE A 13 18.61 -0.02 5.99
CA PHE A 13 18.89 -1.43 5.84
C PHE A 13 19.16 -1.79 4.38
N LYS A 14 19.83 -2.91 4.20
CA LYS A 14 19.95 -3.59 2.93
C LYS A 14 19.53 -5.03 3.14
N ILE A 15 18.37 -5.39 2.61
CA ILE A 15 17.95 -6.79 2.58
C ILE A 15 18.65 -7.44 1.38
N SER A 16 19.53 -8.40 1.68
CA SER A 16 20.21 -9.21 0.68
C SER A 16 19.51 -10.55 0.56
N GLY A 17 19.00 -10.86 -0.63
CA GLY A 17 18.28 -12.10 -0.91
C GLY A 17 16.80 -11.82 -1.17
N ASN A 18 16.32 -12.25 -2.34
CA ASN A 18 14.93 -12.10 -2.76
C ASN A 18 14.10 -13.35 -2.46
N ASP A 19 14.61 -14.28 -1.63
CA ASP A 19 13.87 -15.48 -1.29
C ASP A 19 12.95 -15.24 -0.09
N TYR A 20 11.78 -14.71 -0.41
CA TYR A 20 10.67 -14.54 0.53
C TYR A 20 9.72 -15.74 0.51
N ASN A 21 10.15 -16.92 0.03
CA ASN A 21 9.28 -18.10 -0.05
C ASN A 21 8.75 -18.55 1.32
N PHE A 22 9.40 -18.19 2.42
CA PHE A 22 8.88 -18.44 3.77
C PHE A 22 7.56 -17.71 4.07
N LEU A 23 7.23 -16.66 3.31
CA LEU A 23 5.94 -15.95 3.40
C LEU A 23 4.82 -16.70 2.65
N LYS A 24 5.15 -17.71 1.83
CA LYS A 24 4.14 -18.53 1.17
C LYS A 24 3.41 -19.34 2.22
N HIS A 25 2.11 -19.13 2.29
CA HIS A 25 1.26 -19.93 3.15
C HIS A 25 1.05 -21.33 2.61
N GLU A 26 0.89 -21.40 1.28
CA GLU A 26 0.60 -22.61 0.54
C GLU A 26 1.48 -22.68 -0.71
N LYS A 27 1.63 -23.87 -1.29
CA LYS A 27 2.50 -24.09 -2.46
C LYS A 27 2.12 -23.27 -3.70
N TRP A 28 0.84 -22.94 -3.83
CA TRP A 28 0.27 -22.18 -4.94
C TRP A 28 0.30 -20.66 -4.70
N PHE A 29 0.75 -20.21 -3.53
CA PHE A 29 0.97 -18.78 -3.30
C PHE A 29 2.19 -18.29 -4.08
N GLN A 30 2.09 -17.05 -4.53
CA GLN A 30 3.14 -16.26 -5.11
C GLN A 30 3.63 -15.24 -4.08
N VAL A 31 4.89 -14.84 -4.21
CA VAL A 31 5.46 -13.77 -3.40
C VAL A 31 6.15 -12.79 -4.33
N SER A 32 5.86 -11.51 -4.16
CA SER A 32 6.41 -10.43 -4.99
C SER A 32 6.93 -9.30 -4.11
N ASN A 33 8.02 -8.68 -4.53
CA ASN A 33 8.49 -7.42 -3.98
C ASN A 33 7.78 -6.30 -4.75
N GLU A 34 6.92 -5.56 -4.07
CA GLU A 34 6.11 -4.50 -4.66
C GLU A 34 6.86 -3.16 -4.64
N TYR A 35 7.62 -2.90 -3.57
CA TYR A 35 8.46 -1.72 -3.46
C TYR A 35 9.60 -1.92 -2.46
N GLN A 36 10.77 -1.40 -2.77
CA GLN A 36 11.92 -1.44 -1.88
C GLN A 36 12.80 -0.19 -2.00
N ASP A 37 13.16 0.38 -0.86
CA ASP A 37 14.33 1.24 -0.75
C ASP A 37 15.15 0.90 0.52
N ASN A 38 16.01 1.82 0.96
CA ASN A 38 16.86 1.59 2.14
C ASN A 38 16.11 1.73 3.49
N HIS A 39 14.84 2.13 3.49
CA HIS A 39 14.04 2.41 4.69
C HIS A 39 12.72 1.65 4.72
N ILE A 40 12.22 1.21 3.57
CA ILE A 40 11.00 0.43 3.49
C ILE A 40 11.16 -0.76 2.54
N LEU A 41 10.53 -1.87 2.90
CA LEU A 41 10.33 -3.02 2.02
C LEU A 41 8.87 -3.44 2.12
N LEU A 42 8.22 -3.54 0.96
CA LEU A 42 6.84 -3.95 0.77
C LEU A 42 6.83 -5.24 -0.04
N ILE A 43 6.48 -6.33 0.62
CA ILE A 43 6.36 -7.66 0.02
C ILE A 43 4.89 -8.04 0.03
N ARG A 44 4.43 -8.74 -0.99
CA ARG A 44 3.09 -9.32 -1.03
C ARG A 44 3.17 -10.84 -1.11
N SER A 45 2.35 -11.53 -0.33
CA SER A 45 2.09 -12.97 -0.44
C SER A 45 0.63 -13.17 -0.87
N TYR A 46 0.40 -13.78 -2.02
CA TYR A 46 -0.92 -13.77 -2.66
C TYR A 46 -1.18 -15.01 -3.51
N TYR A 47 -2.42 -15.17 -3.94
CA TYR A 47 -2.82 -16.13 -4.97
C TYR A 47 -3.28 -15.41 -6.23
N GLU A 48 -3.26 -16.11 -7.37
CA GLU A 48 -3.66 -15.55 -8.65
C GLU A 48 -5.11 -15.03 -8.63
N GLY A 49 -5.31 -13.75 -8.96
CA GLY A 49 -6.61 -13.10 -8.93
C GLY A 49 -6.97 -12.44 -7.61
N TYR A 50 -6.10 -12.46 -6.60
CA TYR A 50 -6.30 -11.65 -5.40
C TYR A 50 -6.23 -10.14 -5.73
N PRO A 51 -7.26 -9.33 -5.37
CA PRO A 51 -7.34 -7.91 -5.70
C PRO A 51 -6.18 -7.10 -5.12
N PHE A 52 -5.47 -6.40 -6.01
CA PHE A 52 -4.28 -5.67 -5.66
C PHE A 52 -3.95 -4.63 -6.73
N GLU A 53 -3.69 -3.40 -6.29
CA GLU A 53 -3.24 -2.32 -7.15
C GLU A 53 -2.11 -1.54 -6.47
N ASN A 54 -1.20 -1.02 -7.28
CA ASN A 54 -0.17 -0.12 -6.79
C ASN A 54 0.06 1.04 -7.78
N TRP A 55 0.51 2.16 -7.23
CA TRP A 55 0.90 3.33 -8.01
C TRP A 55 2.25 3.83 -7.51
N ASP A 56 3.25 3.70 -8.38
CA ASP A 56 4.61 4.15 -8.12
C ASP A 56 4.86 5.51 -8.82
N LYS A 57 5.08 6.56 -8.02
CA LYS A 57 5.47 7.91 -8.47
C LYS A 57 6.82 8.31 -7.88
N ASP A 58 7.45 9.32 -8.45
CA ASP A 58 8.78 9.77 -7.99
C ASP A 58 8.78 10.16 -6.50
N ASP A 59 7.68 10.74 -6.02
CA ASP A 59 7.58 11.27 -4.65
C ASP A 59 6.95 10.29 -3.66
N TYR A 60 6.10 9.38 -4.12
CA TYR A 60 5.37 8.46 -3.26
C TYR A 60 5.06 7.13 -3.93
N PHE A 61 4.82 6.12 -3.10
CA PHE A 61 4.29 4.82 -3.49
C PHE A 61 2.96 4.59 -2.79
N ILE A 62 1.95 4.14 -3.53
CA ILE A 62 0.63 3.77 -3.00
C ILE A 62 0.39 2.29 -3.27
N LEU A 63 -0.14 1.59 -2.29
CA LEU A 63 -0.58 0.21 -2.38
C LEU A 63 -2.02 0.11 -1.90
N LEU A 64 -2.87 -0.51 -2.69
CA LEU A 64 -4.24 -0.88 -2.36
C LEU A 64 -4.34 -2.41 -2.39
N GLU A 65 -4.65 -2.99 -1.25
CA GLU A 65 -4.96 -4.40 -1.09
C GLU A 65 -6.47 -4.54 -0.89
N GLY A 66 -7.13 -5.47 -1.60
CA GLY A 66 -8.58 -5.69 -1.48
C GLY A 66 -9.41 -4.95 -2.53
N MET A 67 -10.70 -4.73 -2.22
CA MET A 67 -11.67 -4.18 -3.17
C MET A 67 -12.51 -3.06 -2.54
N ILE A 68 -12.83 -2.07 -3.37
CA ILE A 68 -13.81 -1.03 -3.07
C ILE A 68 -14.94 -1.18 -4.08
N TYR A 69 -16.14 -1.49 -3.60
CA TYR A 69 -17.27 -1.96 -4.41
C TYR A 69 -18.06 -0.81 -5.04
N ASN A 70 -18.10 0.34 -4.39
CA ASN A 70 -18.99 1.45 -4.74
C ASN A 70 -18.28 2.59 -5.50
N PHE A 71 -16.98 2.50 -5.74
CA PHE A 71 -16.21 3.47 -6.53
C PHE A 71 -15.77 2.87 -7.86
N THR A 72 -15.62 3.72 -8.88
CA THR A 72 -14.93 3.33 -10.11
C THR A 72 -13.42 3.30 -9.88
N GLU A 73 -12.69 2.50 -10.67
CA GLU A 73 -11.22 2.47 -10.64
C GLU A 73 -10.61 3.88 -10.76
N GLU A 74 -11.14 4.70 -11.68
CA GLU A 74 -10.71 6.10 -11.85
C GLU A 74 -10.93 6.94 -10.59
N LYS A 75 -12.08 6.76 -9.90
CA LYS A 75 -12.37 7.48 -8.67
C LYS A 75 -11.44 7.06 -7.53
N ILE A 76 -11.14 5.76 -7.43
CA ILE A 76 -10.19 5.21 -6.46
C ILE A 76 -8.81 5.81 -6.72
N GLU A 77 -8.27 5.64 -7.93
CA GLU A 77 -6.95 6.12 -8.32
C GLU A 77 -6.79 7.63 -8.07
N ASN A 78 -7.76 8.43 -8.52
CA ASN A 78 -7.71 9.89 -8.34
C ASN A 78 -7.75 10.29 -6.86
N SER A 79 -8.58 9.64 -6.05
CA SER A 79 -8.68 9.96 -4.62
C SER A 79 -7.40 9.57 -3.87
N LEU A 80 -6.83 8.40 -4.17
CA LEU A 80 -5.59 7.95 -3.54
C LEU A 80 -4.39 8.81 -3.95
N LYS A 81 -4.31 9.24 -5.21
CA LYS A 81 -3.28 10.19 -5.66
C LYS A 81 -3.42 11.56 -4.98
N GLU A 82 -4.64 12.05 -4.79
CA GLU A 82 -4.89 13.30 -4.04
C GLU A 82 -4.40 13.16 -2.58
N ILE A 83 -4.77 12.07 -1.91
CA ILE A 83 -4.32 11.78 -0.53
C ILE A 83 -2.79 11.68 -0.48
N GLY A 84 -2.17 10.95 -1.41
CA GLY A 84 -0.71 10.80 -1.48
C GLY A 84 0.01 12.14 -1.69
N TYR A 85 -0.51 12.99 -2.58
CA TYR A 85 0.01 14.33 -2.80
C TYR A 85 -0.09 15.20 -1.53
N LEU A 86 -1.26 15.24 -0.89
CA LEU A 86 -1.45 16.00 0.35
C LEU A 86 -0.56 15.48 1.47
N PHE A 87 -0.44 14.16 1.61
CA PHE A 87 0.40 13.53 2.62
C PHE A 87 1.87 13.91 2.47
N CYS A 88 2.40 13.90 1.24
CA CYS A 88 3.78 14.30 0.96
C CYS A 88 4.03 15.77 1.29
N ASN A 89 3.06 16.63 0.98
CA ASN A 89 3.16 18.08 1.16
C ASN A 89 2.68 18.59 2.53
N ASN A 90 2.42 17.70 3.50
CA ASN A 90 1.84 18.05 4.81
C ASN A 90 0.55 18.89 4.71
N GLY A 91 -0.26 18.62 3.68
CA GLY A 91 -1.61 19.17 3.53
C GLY A 91 -2.63 18.45 4.42
N ASP A 92 -3.90 18.75 4.22
CA ASP A 92 -5.00 18.16 4.99
C ASP A 92 -5.39 16.74 4.50
N TYR A 93 -4.43 15.83 4.53
CA TYR A 93 -4.63 14.44 4.09
C TYR A 93 -5.53 13.64 5.04
N TYR A 94 -5.59 14.02 6.33
CA TYR A 94 -6.39 13.31 7.31
C TYR A 94 -7.88 13.44 7.03
N ASN A 95 -8.37 14.65 6.74
CA ASN A 95 -9.77 14.85 6.38
C ASN A 95 -10.13 14.14 5.07
N LYS A 96 -9.20 14.07 4.11
CA LYS A 96 -9.39 13.32 2.86
C LYS A 96 -9.45 11.81 3.05
N ILE A 97 -8.64 11.26 3.94
CA ILE A 97 -8.73 9.85 4.33
C ILE A 97 -10.08 9.57 4.99
N THR A 98 -10.50 10.41 5.94
CA THR A 98 -11.80 10.27 6.59
C THR A 98 -12.95 10.32 5.57
N GLU A 99 -12.96 11.31 4.69
CA GLU A 99 -13.96 11.42 3.61
C GLU A 99 -13.94 10.18 2.71
N PHE A 100 -12.76 9.68 2.34
CA PHE A 100 -12.65 8.49 1.51
C PHE A 100 -13.20 7.25 2.20
N VAL A 101 -12.79 6.98 3.45
CA VAL A 101 -13.17 5.79 4.22
C VAL A 101 -14.66 5.83 4.58
N GLU A 102 -15.22 6.98 4.96
CA GLU A 102 -16.65 7.11 5.28
C GLU A 102 -17.57 6.84 4.09
N ASN A 103 -17.07 7.09 2.87
CA ASN A 103 -17.86 6.92 1.65
C ASN A 103 -17.51 5.65 0.86
N ALA A 104 -16.43 4.94 1.20
CA ALA A 104 -16.03 3.71 0.55
C ALA A 104 -16.73 2.51 1.19
N ASP A 105 -17.32 1.66 0.37
CA ASP A 105 -17.86 0.35 0.76
C ASP A 105 -16.94 -0.71 0.17
N GLY A 106 -16.29 -1.51 1.01
CA GLY A 106 -15.20 -2.36 0.58
C GLY A 106 -14.54 -3.14 1.72
N ASP A 107 -13.64 -4.04 1.33
CA ASP A 107 -12.71 -4.71 2.22
C ASP A 107 -11.31 -4.37 1.70
N PHE A 108 -10.64 -3.41 2.33
CA PHE A 108 -9.38 -2.90 1.78
C PHE A 108 -8.40 -2.40 2.83
N VAL A 109 -7.12 -2.49 2.48
CA VAL A 109 -6.01 -1.84 3.19
C VAL A 109 -5.24 -0.99 2.20
N ILE A 110 -5.03 0.28 2.55
CA ILE A 110 -4.26 1.22 1.77
C ILE A 110 -3.01 1.63 2.52
N GLN A 111 -1.88 1.65 1.81
CA GLN A 111 -0.59 2.07 2.33
C GLN A 111 -0.03 3.15 1.41
N ILE A 112 0.49 4.22 2.01
CA ILE A 112 1.16 5.29 1.26
C ILE A 112 2.50 5.58 1.90
N TYR A 113 3.54 5.52 1.08
CA TYR A 113 4.90 5.82 1.46
C TYR A 113 5.39 7.09 0.76
N ASP A 114 5.74 8.11 1.55
CA ASP A 114 6.41 9.32 1.09
C ASP A 114 7.92 9.03 0.98
N LYS A 115 8.42 8.96 -0.25
CA LYS A 115 9.80 8.60 -0.55
C LYS A 115 10.78 9.69 -0.18
N GLN A 116 10.36 10.96 -0.20
CA GLN A 116 11.24 12.09 0.08
C GLN A 116 11.44 12.25 1.59
N ASN A 117 10.35 12.32 2.33
CA ASN A 117 10.37 12.58 3.77
C ASN A 117 10.43 11.30 4.61
N LYS A 118 10.38 10.13 3.96
CA LYS A 118 10.42 8.81 4.63
C LYS A 118 9.27 8.63 5.63
N LYS A 119 8.10 9.22 5.31
CA LYS A 119 6.87 9.08 6.09
C LYS A 119 6.05 7.93 5.52
N TYR A 120 5.26 7.30 6.37
CA TYR A 120 4.39 6.20 6.00
C TYR A 120 3.04 6.34 6.68
N ILE A 121 1.96 6.09 5.95
CA ILE A 121 0.60 6.00 6.48
C ILE A 121 -0.05 4.70 6.00
N LEU A 122 -0.90 4.16 6.86
CA LEU A 122 -1.74 3.00 6.59
C LEU A 122 -3.14 3.31 7.11
N PHE A 123 -4.14 2.97 6.33
CA PHE A 123 -5.55 3.03 6.72
C PHE A 123 -6.32 1.91 6.01
N ASN A 124 -7.44 1.49 6.59
CA ASN A 124 -8.30 0.43 6.07
C ASN A 124 -9.75 0.90 6.03
N ASP A 125 -10.64 0.03 5.56
CA ASP A 125 -12.09 0.23 5.66
C ASP A 125 -12.57 0.34 7.13
N TYR A 126 -13.82 0.75 7.34
CA TYR A 126 -14.35 1.09 8.67
C TYR A 126 -14.66 -0.15 9.55
N LEU A 127 -14.64 -1.37 9.00
CA LEU A 127 -15.09 -2.59 9.67
C LEU A 127 -14.03 -3.26 10.56
#